data_AF-A0A3B9LT20-F1
#
_entry.id   AF-A0A3B9LT20-F1
#
_cell.length_a   1.000
_cell.length_b   1.000
_cell.length_c   1.000
_cell.angle_alpha   90.00
_cell.angle_beta   90.00
_cell.angle_gamma   90.00
#
_symmetry.space_group_name_H-M   'P 1'
#
loop_
_entity.id
_entity.type
_entity.pdbx_description
1 polymer ?
#
loop_
_entity_poly.entity_id
_entity_poly.type
_entity_poly.pdbx_seq_one_letter_code
_entity_poly.pdbx_strand_id
1 'polypeptide(L)' 'EQANIAGAGINIAQRVMDCGDAGHILLSKRVADDLEQYARWRPLLHELGEYEVKHGVRLAVVNLYTD' A
#
# COMPACT_ATOMS: atom_id res chain seq x y z
N GLU A 1 -20.71 15.96 1.66
CA GLU A 1 -19.52 16.65 2.20
C GLU A 1 -18.27 16.01 1.59
N GLN A 2 -17.48 16.75 0.82
CA GLN A 2 -16.14 16.31 0.45
C GLN A 2 -15.28 16.50 1.70
N ALA A 3 -14.96 15.41 2.38
CA ALA A 3 -13.92 15.46 3.38
C ALA A 3 -12.63 15.82 2.65
N ASN A 4 -12.17 17.06 2.79
CA ASN A 4 -10.79 17.43 2.46
C ASN A 4 -9.92 16.69 3.48
N ILE A 5 -9.62 15.43 3.17
CA ILE A 5 -8.62 14.68 3.90
C ILE A 5 -7.31 15.44 3.59
N ALA A 6 -6.58 15.82 4.62
CA ALA A 6 -5.22 16.33 4.53
C ALA A 6 -4.43 15.71 5.68
N GLY A 7 -3.25 15.13 5.39
CA GLY A 7 -2.44 14.46 6.41
C GLY A 7 -1.50 13.41 5.83
N ALA A 8 -0.58 12.92 6.67
CA ALA A 8 0.47 11.97 6.28
C ALA A 8 -0.04 10.72 5.52
N GLY A 9 -1.27 10.27 5.79
CA GLY A 9 -1.88 9.13 5.12
C GLY A 9 -2.17 9.33 3.62
N ILE A 10 -2.51 10.54 3.19
CA ILE A 10 -2.77 10.82 1.76
C ILE A 10 -1.48 10.90 0.97
N ASN A 11 -0.44 11.48 1.56
CA ASN A 11 0.88 11.49 0.94
C ASN A 11 1.37 10.06 0.69
N ILE A 12 1.12 9.14 1.63
CA ILE A 12 1.44 7.72 1.46
C ILE A 12 0.58 7.11 0.36
N ALA A 13 -0.74 7.33 0.35
CA ALA A 13 -1.62 6.80 -0.69
C ALA A 13 -1.20 7.25 -2.10
N GLN A 14 -0.85 8.53 -2.28
CA GLN A 14 -0.37 9.03 -3.56
C GLN A 14 0.99 8.45 -3.96
N ARG A 15 1.90 8.27 -3.00
CA ARG A 15 3.20 7.64 -3.26
C ARG A 15 3.08 6.17 -3.63
N VAL A 16 2.13 5.46 -3.04
CA VAL A 16 1.79 4.09 -3.42
C VAL A 16 1.20 4.05 -4.84
N MET A 17 0.32 5.01 -5.19
CA MET A 17 -0.21 5.15 -6.55
C MET A 17 0.88 5.49 -7.59
N ASP A 18 1.88 6.31 -7.24
CA ASP A 18 3.00 6.67 -8.13
C ASP A 18 3.86 5.44 -8.54
N CYS A 19 3.81 4.33 -7.79
CA CYS A 19 4.58 3.11 -8.06
C CYS A 19 3.76 2.00 -8.76
N GLY A 20 2.44 2.17 -8.94
CA GLY A 20 1.55 1.11 -9.42
C GLY A 20 1.23 1.22 -10.91
N ASP A 21 1.27 0.09 -11.62
CA ASP A 21 0.63 -0.04 -12.93
C ASP A 21 -0.87 -0.35 -12.76
N ALA A 22 -1.67 -0.20 -13.83
CA ALA A 22 -3.10 -0.47 -13.79
C ALA A 22 -3.40 -1.92 -13.39
N GLY A 23 -4.40 -2.12 -12.52
CA GLY A 23 -4.86 -3.46 -12.11
C GLY A 23 -4.30 -3.98 -10.79
N HIS A 24 -3.45 -3.21 -10.09
CA HIS A 24 -2.91 -3.59 -8.78
C HIS A 24 -3.63 -2.90 -7.62
N ILE A 25 -3.89 -3.65 -6.55
CA ILE A 25 -4.29 -3.09 -5.25
C ILE A 25 -3.06 -3.08 -4.36
N LEU A 26 -2.42 -1.92 -4.27
CA LEU A 26 -1.20 -1.76 -3.46
C LEU A 26 -1.54 -1.29 -2.04
N LEU A 27 -0.87 -1.89 -1.07
CA LEU A 27 -1.02 -1.63 0.35
C LEU A 27 0.31 -1.14 0.94
N SER A 28 0.20 -0.24 1.92
CA SER A 28 1.33 0.04 2.82
C SER A 28 1.60 -1.16 3.73
N LYS A 29 2.85 -1.38 4.13
CA LYS A 29 3.25 -2.46 5.03
C LYS A 29 2.39 -2.55 6.31
N ARG A 30 2.10 -1.41 6.95
CA ARG A 30 1.24 -1.37 8.14
C ARG A 30 -0.14 -2.01 7.91
N VAL A 31 -0.78 -1.70 6.79
CA VAL A 31 -2.12 -2.26 6.46
C VAL A 31 -2.00 -3.75 6.13
N ALA A 32 -0.93 -4.16 5.45
CA ALA A 32 -0.67 -5.56 5.18
C ALA A 32 -0.48 -6.37 6.47
N ASP A 33 0.27 -5.84 7.45
CA ASP A 33 0.49 -6.48 8.76
C ASP A 33 -0.83 -6.63 9.55
N ASP A 34 -1.72 -5.64 9.47
CA ASP A 34 -3.06 -5.73 10.07
C ASP A 34 -3.91 -6.82 9.39
N LEU A 35 -3.83 -6.95 8.06
CA LEU A 35 -4.56 -7.95 7.27
C LEU A 35 -4.00 -9.36 7.42
N GLU A 36 -2.68 -9.51 7.62
CA GLU A 36 -1.99 -10.80 7.76
C GLU A 36 -2.54 -11.61 8.95
N GLN A 37 -3.08 -10.95 9.97
CA GLN A 37 -3.69 -11.57 11.13
C GLN A 37 -4.97 -12.36 10.80
N TYR A 38 -5.55 -12.16 9.62
CA TYR A 38 -6.77 -12.83 9.18
C TYR A 38 -6.43 -13.88 8.11
N ALA A 39 -6.70 -15.14 8.42
CA ALA A 39 -6.36 -16.29 7.56
C ALA A 39 -6.86 -16.18 6.11
N ARG A 40 -8.00 -15.51 5.88
CA ARG A 40 -8.54 -15.31 4.52
C ARG A 40 -7.70 -14.39 3.65
N TRP A 41 -7.03 -13.40 4.26
CA TRP A 41 -6.31 -12.35 3.55
C TRP A 41 -4.84 -12.71 3.35
N ARG A 42 -4.24 -13.41 4.32
CA ARG A 42 -2.84 -13.82 4.30
C ARG A 42 -2.35 -14.42 2.96
N PRO A 43 -3.04 -15.35 2.29
CA PRO A 43 -2.56 -15.91 1.02
C PRO A 43 -2.62 -14.93 -0.17
N LEU A 44 -3.30 -13.80 -0.02
CA LEU A 44 -3.47 -12.79 -1.07
C LEU A 44 -2.46 -11.64 -0.96
N LEU A 45 -1.64 -11.62 0.10
CA LEU A 45 -0.66 -10.56 0.35
C LEU A 45 0.70 -10.95 -0.23
N HIS A 46 1.13 -10.20 -1.23
CA HIS A 46 2.38 -10.45 -1.95
C HIS A 46 3.34 -9.27 -1.77
N GLU A 47 4.40 -9.47 -1.00
CA GLU A 47 5.43 -8.45 -0.76
C GLU A 47 6.14 -8.09 -2.08
N LEU A 48 6.16 -6.79 -2.42
CA LEU A 48 6.92 -6.28 -3.58
C LEU A 48 8.28 -5.71 -3.17
N GLY A 49 8.47 -5.40 -1.88
CA GLY A 49 9.69 -4.83 -1.33
C GLY A 49 9.59 -3.34 -1.02
N GLU A 50 10.75 -2.71 -0.81
CA GLU A 50 10.84 -1.28 -0.48
C GLU A 50 11.15 -0.42 -1.70
N TYR A 51 10.41 0.68 -1.83
CA TYR A 51 10.59 1.66 -2.89
C TYR A 51 10.96 3.02 -2.30
N GLU A 52 11.92 3.70 -2.92
CA GLU A 52 12.17 5.10 -2.64
C GLU A 52 11.10 5.94 -3.32
N VAL A 53 10.36 6.68 -2.52
CA VAL A 53 9.32 7.61 -2.95
C VAL A 53 9.81 9.05 -2.71
N LYS A 54 9.10 10.03 -3.29
CA LYS A 54 9.52 11.45 -3.30
C LYS A 54 10.09 11.92 -1.95
N HIS A 55 11.15 12.73 -2.01
CA HIS A 55 11.89 13.23 -0.85
C HIS A 55 12.68 12.16 -0.07
N GLY A 56 13.13 11.08 -0.72
CA GLY A 56 14.06 10.11 -0.14
C GLY A 56 13.46 9.21 0.95
N VAL A 57 12.14 9.17 1.06
CA VAL A 57 11.46 8.29 2.02
C VAL A 57 11.37 6.91 1.41
N ARG A 58 11.70 5.86 2.16
CA ARG A 58 11.50 4.48 1.74
C ARG A 58 10.18 3.95 2.25
N LEU A 59 9.43 3.26 1.40
CA LEU A 59 8.14 2.66 1.75
C LEU A 59 8.10 1.20 1.29
N ALA A 60 7.76 0.30 2.21
CA ALA A 60 7.46 -1.08 1.89
C ALA A 60 6.04 -1.19 1.30
N VAL A 61 5.94 -1.87 0.16
CA VAL A 61 4.71 -2.02 -0.63
C VAL A 61 4.35 -3.50 -0.75
N VAL A 62 3.07 -3.78 -0.56
CA VAL A 62 2.48 -5.13 -0.68
C VAL A 62 1.37 -5.07 -1.72
N ASN A 63 1.32 -6.05 -2.61
CA ASN A 63 0.25 -6.20 -3.60
C ASN A 63 -0.80 -7.19 -3.08
N LEU A 64 -2.07 -6.79 -3.07
CA LEU A 64 -3.20 -7.62 -2.70
C LEU A 64 -3.89 -8.15 -3.95
N TYR A 65 -3.75 -9.44 -4.24
CA TYR A 65 -4.44 -10.09 -5.35
C TYR A 65 -4.61 -11.59 -5.15
N THR A 66 -5.56 -12.15 -5.89
CA THR A 66 -5.74 -13.58 -6.15
C THR A 66 -5.36 -13.86 -7.61
N ASP A 67 -4.89 -15.07 -7.91
CA ASP A 67 -4.79 -15.56 -9.29
C ASP A 67 -6.15 -15.52 -10.01
#